data_AF-A0A0D6XAM9-F1
#
_entry.id   AF-A0A0D6XAM9-F1
#
_cell.length_a   1.000
_cell.length_b   1.000
_cell.length_c   1.000
_cell.angle_alpha   90.00
_cell.angle_beta   90.00
_cell.angle_gamma   90.00
#
_symmetry.space_group_name_H-M   'P 1'
#
loop_
_entity.id
_entity.type
_entity.pdbx_description
1 polymer ?
#
loop_
_entity_poly.entity_id
_entity_poly.type
_entity_poly.pdbx_seq_one_letter_code
_entity_poly.pdbx_strand_id
1 'polypeptide(L)' 'MPQAKRRRRSRLTLKPHLHPDNLHALYRKATDPVERARWHALWLLSQGRHPAEVAEILGYTDRWVRKVVAL' A
#
# COMPACT_ATOMS: atom_id res chain seq x y z
N MET A 1 -28.12 -10.33 -9.84
CA MET A 1 -27.43 -9.45 -10.82
C MET A 1 -26.05 -9.07 -10.27
N PRO A 2 -25.01 -9.03 -11.11
CA PRO A 2 -23.71 -9.73 -10.95
C PRO A 2 -22.58 -8.77 -10.48
N GLN A 3 -21.48 -9.20 -9.84
CA GLN A 3 -20.32 -9.94 -10.38
C GLN A 3 -19.45 -10.40 -9.18
N ALA A 4 -19.07 -11.68 -9.07
CA ALA A 4 -18.03 -12.37 -9.83
C ALA A 4 -16.59 -12.02 -9.39
N LYS A 5 -15.84 -13.11 -9.15
CA LYS A 5 -14.37 -13.21 -9.04
C LYS A 5 -13.77 -12.85 -7.67
N ARG A 6 -13.86 -13.83 -6.75
CA ARG A 6 -12.75 -14.19 -5.86
C ARG A 6 -11.54 -14.59 -6.74
N ARG A 7 -10.89 -13.62 -7.38
CA ARG A 7 -9.57 -13.82 -7.98
C ARG A 7 -8.66 -14.15 -6.81
N ARG A 8 -7.97 -15.30 -6.88
CA ARG A 8 -6.91 -15.67 -5.95
C ARG A 8 -6.02 -14.44 -5.80
N ARG A 9 -6.11 -13.82 -4.63
CA ARG A 9 -5.36 -12.62 -4.27
C ARG A 9 -3.92 -13.08 -4.19
N SER A 10 -3.17 -12.91 -5.26
CA SER A 10 -1.72 -12.91 -5.17
C SER A 10 -1.39 -11.72 -4.29
N ARG A 11 -1.36 -11.96 -2.97
CA ARG A 11 -0.78 -11.06 -2.00
C ARG A 11 0.57 -10.74 -2.59
N LEU A 12 0.79 -9.49 -2.99
CA LEU A 12 2.15 -8.97 -3.09
C LEU A 12 2.77 -9.36 -1.76
N THR A 13 3.70 -10.31 -1.79
CA THR A 13 4.33 -10.87 -0.59
C THR A 13 5.24 -9.78 -0.06
N LEU A 14 4.65 -8.73 0.51
CA LEU A 14 5.30 -7.83 1.43
C LEU A 14 5.96 -8.75 2.44
N LYS A 15 7.28 -8.64 2.53
CA LYS A 15 8.10 -9.50 3.39
C LYS A 15 7.35 -9.75 4.72
N PRO A 16 7.22 -11.01 5.17
CA PRO A 16 6.29 -11.43 6.24
C PRO A 16 6.46 -10.73 7.60
N HIS A 17 7.46 -9.87 7.75
CA HIS A 17 7.77 -9.12 8.96
C HIS A 17 6.95 -7.81 9.11
N LEU A 18 6.24 -7.35 8.08
CA LEU A 18 5.49 -6.09 8.13
C LEU A 18 4.00 -6.37 8.35
N HIS A 19 3.63 -6.62 9.60
CA HIS A 19 2.22 -6.65 10.02
C HIS A 19 1.58 -5.28 9.72
N PRO A 20 0.34 -5.21 9.19
CA PRO A 20 -0.33 -3.94 8.85
C PRO A 20 -0.43 -2.95 10.01
N ASP A 21 -0.53 -3.44 11.25
CA ASP A 21 -0.55 -2.59 12.45
C ASP A 21 0.79 -1.87 12.69
N ASN A 22 1.91 -2.53 12.37
CA ASN A 22 3.24 -1.92 12.46
C ASN A 22 3.40 -0.82 11.41
N LEU A 23 2.82 -0.99 10.22
CA LEU A 23 2.84 0.03 9.16
C LEU A 23 2.05 1.29 9.55
N HIS A 24 0.88 1.13 10.17
CA HIS A 24 0.08 2.26 10.63
C HIS A 24 0.78 3.05 11.76
N ALA A 25 1.47 2.35 12.67
CA ALA A 25 2.28 2.98 13.70
C ALA A 25 3.51 3.73 13.13
N LEU A 26 4.18 3.16 12.12
CA LEU A 26 5.30 3.81 11.43
C LEU A 26 4.84 5.05 10.64
N TYR A 27 3.71 4.95 9.95
CA TYR A 27 3.04 6.11 9.32
C TYR A 27 2.78 7.24 10.33
N ARG A 28 2.26 6.92 11.53
CA ARG A 28 1.97 7.90 12.58
C ARG A 28 3.23 8.53 13.18
N LYS A 29 4.35 7.80 13.21
CA LYS A 29 5.64 8.26 13.76
C LYS A 29 6.49 9.04 12.76
N ALA A 30 6.28 8.84 11.46
CA ALA A 30 7.06 9.52 10.42
C ALA A 30 6.78 11.03 10.41
N THR A 31 7.84 11.82 10.58
CA THR A 31 7.82 13.29 10.50
C THR A 31 8.09 13.78 9.08
N ASP A 32 8.84 13.02 8.28
CA ASP A 32 9.09 13.35 6.89
C ASP A 32 7.83 13.07 6.03
N PRO A 33 7.34 14.05 5.26
CA PRO A 33 6.12 13.90 4.48
C PRO A 33 6.22 12.83 3.37
N VAL A 34 7.42 12.64 2.79
CA VAL A 34 7.69 11.62 1.77
C VAL A 34 7.75 10.24 2.41
N GLU A 35 8.40 10.13 3.56
CA GLU A 35 8.45 8.88 4.32
C GLU A 35 7.06 8.45 4.79
N ARG A 36 6.27 9.41 5.31
CA ARG A 36 4.88 9.19 5.70
C ARG A 36 4.04 8.68 4.54
N ALA A 37 4.19 9.26 3.35
CA ALA A 37 3.49 8.79 2.16
C ALA A 37 3.88 7.35 1.81
N ARG A 38 5.17 6.97 1.93
CA ARG A 38 5.63 5.59 1.68
C ARG A 38 4.98 4.60 2.63
N TRP A 39 4.97 4.90 3.93
CA TRP A 39 4.33 4.05 4.94
C TRP A 39 2.83 3.92 4.72
N HIS A 40 2.15 5.02 4.36
CA HIS A 40 0.73 5.01 4.01
C HIS A 40 0.46 4.15 2.76
N ALA A 41 1.29 4.26 1.72
CA ALA A 41 1.17 3.44 0.52
C ALA A 41 1.32 1.95 0.83
N LEU A 42 2.35 1.57 1.58
CA LEU A 42 2.58 0.18 2.01
C LEU A 42 1.42 -0.34 2.86
N TRP A 43 0.87 0.49 3.75
CA TRP A 43 -0.30 0.14 4.54
C TRP A 43 -1.53 -0.14 3.66
N LEU A 44 -1.88 0.74 2.73
CA LEU A 44 -3.03 0.53 1.83
C LEU A 44 -2.84 -0.70 0.92
N LEU A 45 -1.62 -0.93 0.46
CA LEU A 45 -1.27 -2.11 -0.35
C LEU A 45 -1.35 -3.40 0.47
N SER A 46 -0.97 -3.36 1.76
CA SER A 46 -1.12 -4.49 2.68
C SER A 46 -2.60 -4.89 2.91
N GLN A 47 -3.53 -3.93 2.79
CA GLN A 47 -4.97 -4.18 2.83
C GLN A 47 -5.51 -4.78 1.53
N GLY A 48 -4.67 -4.93 0.49
CA GLY A 48 -5.02 -5.50 -0.80
C GLY A 48 -5.58 -4.49 -1.82
N ARG A 49 -5.41 -3.18 -1.60
CA ARG A 49 -5.78 -2.15 -2.58
C ARG A 49 -4.86 -2.18 -3.80
N HIS A 50 -5.37 -1.69 -4.93
CA HIS A 50 -4.59 -1.63 -6.17
C HIS A 50 -3.64 -0.43 -6.16
N PRO A 51 -2.40 -0.53 -6.73
CA PRO A 51 -1.47 0.60 -6.78
C PRO A 51 -2.03 1.90 -7.35
N ALA A 52 -2.91 1.81 -8.36
CA ALA A 52 -3.60 2.97 -8.93
C ALA A 52 -4.57 3.65 -7.93
N GLU A 53 -5.35 2.86 -7.17
CA GLU A 53 -6.25 3.37 -6.13
C GLU A 53 -5.45 4.03 -4.99
N VAL A 54 -4.33 3.43 -4.62
CA VAL A 54 -3.41 3.99 -3.62
C VAL A 54 -2.78 5.31 -4.11
N ALA A 55 -2.46 5.41 -5.39
CA ALA A 55 -1.92 6.62 -6.00
C ALA A 55 -2.95 7.77 -5.94
N GLU A 56 -4.21 7.48 -6.28
CA GLU A 56 -5.31 8.44 -6.18
C GLU A 56 -5.54 8.89 -4.74
N ILE A 57 -5.59 7.96 -3.77
CA ILE A 57 -5.78 8.28 -2.35
C ILE A 57 -4.67 9.20 -1.82
N LEU A 58 -3.43 8.97 -2.25
CA LEU A 58 -2.27 9.72 -1.75
C LEU A 58 -1.94 10.96 -2.59
N GLY A 59 -2.63 11.19 -3.71
CA GLY A 59 -2.34 12.29 -4.63
C GLY A 59 -1.00 12.14 -5.38
N TYR A 60 -0.52 10.90 -5.54
CA TYR A 60 0.71 10.59 -6.29
C TYR A 60 0.39 9.87 -7.61
N THR A 61 1.42 9.62 -8.41
CA THR A 61 1.29 8.83 -9.63
C THR A 61 1.38 7.32 -9.34
N ASP A 62 0.70 6.50 -10.12
CA ASP A 62 0.81 5.02 -10.06
C ASP A 62 2.28 4.57 -10.19
N ARG A 63 3.08 5.28 -11.01
CA ARG A 63 4.54 5.05 -11.12
C ARG A 63 5.26 5.22 -9.79
N TRP A 64 4.91 6.22 -8.99
CA TRP A 64 5.50 6.43 -7.67
C TRP A 64 5.14 5.29 -6.73
N VAL A 65 3.87 4.88 -6.68
CA VAL A 65 3.42 3.76 -5.83
C VAL A 65 4.13 2.46 -6.22
N ARG A 66 4.28 2.18 -7.53
CA ARG A 66 5.05 1.02 -8.02
C ARG A 66 6.51 1.07 -7.60
N LYS A 67 7.16 2.24 -7.61
CA LYS A 67 8.52 2.41 -7.10
C LYS A 67 8.61 2.13 -5.59
N VAL A 68 7.58 2.48 -4.82
CA VAL A 68 7.53 2.22 -3.37
C VAL A 68 7.42 0.73 -3.05
N VAL A 69 6.69 -0.05 -3.86
CA VAL A 69 6.57 -1.52 -3.66
C VAL A 69 7.65 -2.35 -4.33
N ALA A 70 8.37 -1.82 -5.31
CA ALA A 70 9.46 -2.53 -5.99
C ALA A 70 10.77 -2.61 -5.16
N LEU A 71 10.69 -2.38 -3.83
CA LEU A 71 11.79 -2.45 -2.86
C LEU A 71 11.86 -3.80 -2.16
#